data_AF-A0A952RV77-F1
#
_entry.id   AF-A0A952RV77-F1
#
_cell.length_a   1.000
_cell.length_b   1.000
_cell.length_c   1.000
_cell.angle_alpha   90.00
_cell.angle_beta   90.00
_cell.angle_gamma   90.00
#
_symmetry.space_group_name_H-M   'P 1'
#
loop_
_entity.id
_entity.type
_entity.pdbx_description
1 polymer ?
#
loop_
_entity_poly.entity_id
_entity_poly.type
_entity_poly.pdbx_seq_one_letter_code
_entity_poly.pdbx_strand_id
1 'polypeptide(L)' 'MKDIIVVGLLVIAFAWLLTVHAAIVFGLAKKQPRWRAAAALFVPVLAPYWAWHEHMRARAGMWLGGIVAYLVALLLASR' A
#
# COMPACT_ATOMS: atom_id res chain seq x y z
N MET A 1 6.63 -24.39 12.30
CA MET A 1 7.55 -23.62 11.44
C MET A 1 6.83 -22.88 10.31
N LYS A 2 5.94 -23.54 9.56
CA LYS A 2 5.11 -22.90 8.50
C LYS A 2 4.38 -21.65 9.00
N ASP A 3 3.78 -21.70 10.19
CA ASP A 3 2.98 -20.59 10.74
C ASP A 3 3.82 -19.35 11.07
N ILE A 4 5.02 -19.52 11.65
CA ILE A 4 5.94 -18.41 11.91
C ILE A 4 6.37 -17.72 10.61
N ILE A 5 6.61 -18.50 9.55
CA ILE A 5 6.99 -17.95 8.24
C ILE A 5 5.83 -17.16 7.64
N VAL A 6 4.62 -17.71 7.68
CA VAL A 6 3.41 -17.05 7.15
C VAL A 6 3.09 -15.77 7.92
N VAL A 7 3.17 -15.79 9.25
CA VAL A 7 2.98 -14.60 10.09
C VAL A 7 4.07 -13.56 9.79
N GLY A 8 5.33 -13.97 9.66
CA GLY A 8 6.42 -13.07 9.27
C GLY A 8 6.17 -12.40 7.91
N LEU A 9 5.72 -13.16 6.92
CA LEU A 9 5.35 -12.64 5.60
C LEU A 9 4.18 -11.64 5.67
N LEU A 10 3.15 -11.93 6.46
CA LEU A 10 2.02 -11.03 6.68
C LEU A 10 2.46 -9.72 7.32
N VAL A 11 3.31 -9.77 8.35
CA VAL A 11 3.84 -8.58 9.02
C VAL A 11 4.69 -7.74 8.07
N ILE A 12 5.56 -8.36 7.28
CA ILE A 12 6.39 -7.66 6.30
C ILE A 12 5.51 -7.04 5.20
N ALA A 13 4.53 -7.77 4.67
CA ALA A 13 3.61 -7.26 3.64
C ALA A 13 2.76 -6.09 4.18
N PHE A 14 2.30 -6.19 5.43
CA PHE A 14 1.57 -5.12 6.10
C PHE A 14 2.44 -3.87 6.33
N ALA A 15 3.65 -4.04 6.84
CA ALA A 15 4.59 -2.95 7.05
C ALA A 15 4.98 -2.26 5.72
N TRP A 16 5.18 -3.04 4.66
CA TRP A 16 5.40 -2.54 3.30
C TRP A 16 4.21 -1.69 2.85
N LEU A 17 2.99 -2.22 2.94
CA LEU A 17 1.77 -1.53 2.52
C LEU A 17 1.59 -0.21 3.28
N LEU A 18 1.75 -0.22 4.60
CA LEU A 18 1.71 0.99 5.43
C LEU A 18 2.75 2.03 5.00
N THR A 19 4.00 1.59 4.79
CA THR A 19 5.10 2.48 4.40
C THR A 19 4.83 3.14 3.05
N VAL A 20 4.44 2.35 2.06
CA VAL A 20 4.13 2.85 0.72
C VAL A 20 2.89 3.76 0.76
N HIS A 21 1.87 3.39 1.53
CA HIS A 21 0.66 4.17 1.68
C HIS A 21 0.94 5.54 2.31
N ALA A 22 1.69 5.57 3.43
CA ALA A 22 2.14 6.80 4.06
C ALA A 22 2.97 7.66 3.09
N ALA A 23 3.88 7.04 2.32
CA ALA A 23 4.67 7.75 1.31
C ALA A 23 3.80 8.37 0.19
N ILE A 24 2.72 7.70 -0.22
CA ILE A 24 1.76 8.23 -1.20
C ILE A 24 0.99 9.41 -0.60
N VAL A 25 0.44 9.27 0.60
CA VAL A 25 -0.30 10.36 1.28
C VAL A 25 0.59 11.59 1.48
N PHE A 26 1.83 11.39 1.93
CA PHE A 26 2.79 12.49 2.11
C PHE A 26 3.19 13.14 0.77
N GLY A 27 3.27 12.36 -0.31
CA GLY A 27 3.51 12.87 -1.66
C GLY A 27 2.33 13.69 -2.19
N LEU A 28 1.10 13.21 -1.97
CA LEU A 28 -0.13 13.92 -2.32
C LEU A 28 -0.31 15.20 -1.48
N ALA A 29 0.08 15.19 -0.20
CA ALA A 29 0.01 16.38 0.66
C ALA A 29 0.93 17.51 0.18
N LYS A 30 2.02 17.17 -0.52
CA LYS A 30 2.94 18.14 -1.13
C LYS A 30 2.44 18.69 -2.47
N LYS A 31 1.41 18.09 -3.08
CA LYS A 31 0.85 18.51 -4.36
C LYS A 31 -0.54 19.12 -4.19
N GLN A 32 -0.87 20.10 -5.04
CA GLN A 32 -2.21 20.66 -5.12
C GLN A 32 -3.08 19.71 -5.98
N PRO A 33 -4.32 19.37 -5.57
CA PRO A 33 -5.02 19.84 -4.38
C PRO A 33 -4.84 18.89 -3.17
N ARG A 34 -4.52 19.48 -2.01
CA ARG A 34 -4.15 18.77 -0.77
C ARG A 34 -5.26 17.91 -0.16
N TRP A 35 -6.52 18.17 -0.50
CA TRP A 35 -7.65 17.34 -0.04
C TRP A 35 -7.55 15.89 -0.53
N ARG A 36 -6.86 15.65 -1.66
CA ARG A 36 -6.58 14.29 -2.14
C ARG A 36 -5.75 13.49 -1.14
N ALA A 37 -4.89 14.14 -0.34
CA ALA A 37 -4.15 13.47 0.71
C ALA A 37 -5.06 12.99 1.85
N ALA A 38 -6.00 13.84 2.28
CA ALA A 38 -6.99 13.48 3.29
C ALA A 38 -7.87 12.33 2.78
N ALA A 39 -8.38 12.43 1.57
CA ALA A 39 -9.21 11.37 1.00
C ALA A 39 -8.43 10.07 0.75
N ALA A 40 -7.13 10.13 0.42
CA ALA A 40 -6.28 8.95 0.26
C ALA A 40 -5.99 8.25 1.58
N LEU A 41 -5.93 9.00 2.69
CA LEU A 41 -5.78 8.46 4.03
C LEU A 41 -7.02 7.65 4.46
N PHE A 42 -8.23 8.18 4.17
CA PHE A 42 -9.48 7.50 4.54
C PHE A 42 -9.88 6.40 3.58
N VAL A 43 -9.50 6.51 2.30
CA VAL A 43 -9.84 5.53 1.26
C VAL A 43 -8.55 5.01 0.63
N PRO A 44 -8.00 3.88 1.15
CA PRO A 44 -6.71 3.37 0.71
C PRO A 44 -6.63 3.07 -0.78
N VAL A 45 -7.76 2.65 -1.36
CA VAL A 45 -7.90 2.31 -2.79
C VAL A 45 -7.76 3.55 -3.70
N LEU A 46 -8.08 4.75 -3.20
CA LEU A 46 -7.93 6.00 -3.96
C LEU A 46 -6.48 6.50 -4.00
N ALA A 47 -5.64 6.06 -3.06
CA ALA A 47 -4.23 6.43 -3.01
C ALA A 47 -3.42 6.04 -4.26
N PRO A 48 -3.43 4.78 -4.75
CA PRO A 48 -2.71 4.41 -5.98
C PRO A 48 -3.28 5.11 -7.22
N TYR A 49 -4.60 5.33 -7.27
CA TYR A 49 -5.27 6.01 -8.39
C TYR A 49 -4.74 7.45 -8.55
N TRP A 50 -4.72 8.22 -7.45
CA TRP A 50 -4.17 9.58 -7.49
C TRP A 50 -2.64 9.60 -7.58
N ALA A 51 -1.94 8.64 -7.00
CA ALA A 51 -0.50 8.50 -7.19
C ALA A 51 -0.13 8.29 -8.67
N TRP A 52 -0.91 7.50 -9.41
CA TRP A 52 -0.69 7.29 -10.85
C TRP A 52 -0.91 8.57 -11.66
N HIS A 53 -1.99 9.30 -11.35
CA HIS A 53 -2.29 10.59 -11.98
C HIS A 53 -1.23 11.68 -11.68
N GLU A 54 -0.70 11.71 -10.46
CA GLU A 54 0.30 12.68 -10.00
C GLU A 54 1.75 12.31 -10.36
N HIS A 55 1.95 11.41 -11.34
CA HIS A 55 3.25 10.92 -11.81
C HIS A 55 4.08 10.13 -10.78
N MET A 56 3.46 9.66 -9.69
CA MET A 56 4.10 8.82 -8.66
C MET A 56 4.01 7.33 -9.00
N ARG A 57 4.26 6.97 -10.27
CA ARG A 57 4.05 5.62 -10.83
C ARG A 57 4.81 4.52 -10.09
N ALA A 58 6.04 4.79 -9.66
CA ALA A 58 6.83 3.85 -8.87
C ALA A 58 6.15 3.51 -7.53
N ARG A 59 5.57 4.51 -6.84
CA ARG A 59 4.87 4.30 -5.56
C ARG A 59 3.55 3.57 -5.75
N ALA A 60 2.82 3.89 -6.82
CA ALA A 60 1.61 3.16 -7.19
C ALA A 60 1.91 1.67 -7.50
N GLY A 61 2.99 1.40 -8.23
CA GLY A 61 3.46 0.05 -8.50
C GLY A 61 3.85 -0.72 -7.23
N MET A 62 4.57 -0.08 -6.30
CA MET A 62 4.91 -0.69 -5.00
C MET A 62 3.68 -0.97 -4.14
N TRP A 63 2.62 -0.15 -4.23
CA TRP A 63 1.37 -0.36 -3.49
C TRP A 63 0.60 -1.56 -4.05
N LEU A 64 0.49 -1.65 -5.38
CA LEU A 64 -0.07 -2.81 -6.08
C LEU A 64 0.70 -4.09 -5.76
N GLY A 65 2.04 -4.05 -5.81
CA GLY A 65 2.88 -5.19 -5.44
C GLY A 65 2.68 -5.63 -3.98
N GLY A 66 2.55 -4.68 -3.06
CA GLY A 66 2.24 -4.97 -1.65
C GLY A 66 0.89 -5.66 -1.46
N ILE A 67 -0.15 -5.24 -2.20
CA ILE A 67 -1.45 -5.92 -2.17
C ILE A 67 -1.34 -7.35 -2.67
N VAL A 68 -0.65 -7.57 -3.79
CA VAL A 68 -0.48 -8.91 -4.35
C VAL A 68 0.25 -9.80 -3.35
N ALA A 69 1.34 -9.32 -2.75
CA ALA A 69 2.08 -10.05 -1.74
C ALA A 69 1.22 -10.39 -0.50
N TYR A 70 0.43 -9.42 -0.02
CA TYR A 70 -0.49 -9.64 1.10
C TYR A 70 -1.56 -10.69 0.78
N LEU A 71 -2.19 -10.61 -0.40
CA LEU A 71 -3.21 -11.58 -0.82
C LEU A 71 -2.62 -12.99 -0.97
N VAL A 72 -1.40 -13.12 -1.52
CA VAL A 72 -0.71 -14.40 -1.60
C VAL A 72 -0.42 -14.97 -0.21
N ALA A 73 0.09 -14.14 0.71
CA ALA A 73 0.36 -14.56 2.08
C ALA A 73 -0.93 -14.97 2.82
N LEU A 74 -2.02 -14.21 2.63
CA LEU A 74 -3.32 -14.52 3.21
C LEU A 74 -3.91 -15.83 2.66
N LEU A 75 -3.80 -16.07 1.36
CA LEU A 75 -4.22 -17.33 0.74
C LEU A 75 -3.43 -18.51 1.31
N LEU A 76 -2.11 -18.35 1.48
CA LEU A 76 -1.25 -19.37 2.09
C LEU A 76 -1.57 -19.61 3.57
N ALA A 77 -2.00 -18.57 4.30
CA ALA A 77 -2.44 -18.68 5.69
C ALA A 77 -3.80 -19.37 5.83
N SER A 78 -4.68 -19.18 4.85
CA SER A 78 -6.02 -19.78 4.84
C SER A 78 -6.05 -21.28 4.44
N ARG A 79 -4.88 -21.88 4.18
CA ARG A 79 -4.70 -23.28 3.76
C ARG A 79 -3.86 -24.10 4.73
#